data_AF-A0A955LTZ0-F1
#
_entry.id   AF-A0A955LTZ0-F1
#
_cell.length_a   1.000
_cell.length_b   1.000
_cell.length_c   1.000
_cell.angle_alpha   90.00
_cell.angle_beta   90.00
_cell.angle_gamma   90.00
#
_symmetry.space_group_name_H-M   'P 1'
#
loop_
_entity.id
_entity.type
_entity.pdbx_description
1 polymer ?
#
loop_
_entity_poly.entity_id
_entity_poly.type
_entity_poly.pdbx_seq_one_letter_code
_entity_poly.pdbx_strand_id
1 'polypeptide(L)'
;MKTIIWMLVCCIFIEIPSAGASVPGPSPAEFQKSLNFFGISSIPPDLGRTEAIHINPDSDKKIILIQDAHMNVSAQQNIAGLMEVVHLQNNSVNHVLMEAGFGEESVEDIRTLLNPVNAEAEIQALLYKNLIQASEAFALSSDRKIRLTGIEDVELYESAVKLFLKTKSGAEQLKSYQALIRSALGKISPKILNPRLRIFWLFRSRYQSGDLPLTEYCRLLSSLLNEVREAEANDPVFQVSRLKKIESQINFKRLNEELDIVRPLLSESGGDSAHADAVSSKNLDSIGRQLTDADFKMAVASGSFPEITRYQEYLSELRNLDFREITDSVRAAENSALQNLIKNEAESEFIRYERFIDLTERMIGLEVNSREIEERNNLKKFTTLRSAAGWINRNLIESGFGGDSAVLVNPEFERAVANAEKFYQTAQSRENFCMNRIRNELGPDSNQAFLVIGGYHADRMKSLMKAEGISYLSLQPNIRHETDNGQYISALESQARIFTASSGSQDRRSLPGGLMTLRHSVDTELFLKIRGVLTGQ
;
A
#
# COMPACT_ATOMS: atom_id res chain seq x y z
N MET A 1 -9.01 -24.19 -5.12
CA MET A 1 -8.26 -23.85 -3.89
C MET A 1 -6.93 -23.16 -4.26
N LYS A 2 -7.03 -22.07 -5.04
CA LYS A 2 -5.92 -21.25 -5.56
C LYS A 2 -6.03 -19.80 -5.05
N THR A 3 -6.86 -19.57 -4.04
CA THR A 3 -7.56 -18.27 -3.87
C THR A 3 -7.01 -17.41 -2.74
N ILE A 4 -6.04 -17.89 -1.95
CA ILE A 4 -5.50 -17.14 -0.79
C ILE A 4 -4.11 -16.56 -1.06
N ILE A 5 -3.43 -17.01 -2.12
CA ILE A 5 -2.09 -16.50 -2.50
C ILE A 5 -2.18 -15.47 -3.65
N TRP A 6 -3.33 -15.34 -4.31
CA TRP A 6 -3.54 -14.36 -5.38
C TRP A 6 -3.77 -12.92 -4.88
N MET A 7 -4.00 -12.70 -3.58
CA MET A 7 -4.09 -11.35 -3.00
C MET A 7 -2.72 -10.64 -2.84
N LEU A 8 -1.62 -11.31 -3.19
CA LEU A 8 -0.25 -10.80 -3.00
C LEU A 8 0.38 -10.16 -4.24
N VAL A 9 -0.30 -10.11 -5.40
CA VAL A 9 0.33 -9.70 -6.68
C VAL A 9 -0.33 -8.47 -7.35
N CYS A 10 -1.45 -7.94 -6.82
CA CYS A 10 -2.26 -6.95 -7.54
C CYS A 10 -2.21 -5.52 -6.96
N CYS A 11 -1.11 -5.15 -6.32
CA CYS A 11 -0.95 -3.81 -5.75
C CYS A 11 0.34 -3.16 -6.23
N ILE A 12 0.31 -2.66 -7.46
CA ILE A 12 1.19 -1.58 -7.88
C ILE A 12 0.86 -0.41 -6.93
N PHE A 13 1.77 -0.15 -5.98
CA PHE A 13 1.68 0.80 -4.84
C PHE A 13 0.90 0.39 -3.57
N ILE A 14 1.15 -0.80 -3.01
CA ILE A 14 1.08 -0.93 -1.54
C ILE A 14 2.49 -0.97 -1.00
N GLU A 15 2.93 0.15 -0.42
CA GLU A 15 4.03 0.12 0.53
C GLU A 15 3.58 -0.49 1.85
N ILE A 16 4.54 -1.18 2.46
CA ILE A 16 4.44 -1.85 3.75
C ILE A 16 5.37 -1.06 4.69
N PRO A 17 4.92 -0.72 5.91
CA PRO A 17 5.64 0.19 6.81
C PRO A 17 7.04 -0.29 7.16
N SER A 18 7.85 0.63 7.69
CA SER A 18 9.12 0.33 8.35
C SER A 18 9.17 1.00 9.71
N ALA A 19 9.67 0.31 10.73
CA ALA A 19 10.20 0.96 11.93
C ALA A 19 11.41 0.18 12.47
N GLY A 20 12.41 0.93 12.95
CA GLY A 20 13.66 0.39 13.47
C GLY A 20 13.50 -0.44 14.75
N ALA A 21 14.57 -1.18 15.07
CA ALA A 21 14.77 -2.01 16.27
C ALA A 21 13.51 -2.77 16.72
N SER A 22 13.43 -4.05 16.35
CA SER A 22 12.35 -4.99 16.68
C SER A 22 11.99 -4.96 18.17
N VAL A 23 11.00 -4.15 18.51
CA VAL A 23 10.19 -4.31 19.71
C VAL A 23 9.05 -5.24 19.30
N PRO A 24 8.79 -6.34 20.02
CA PRO A 24 7.64 -7.19 19.71
C PRO A 24 6.38 -6.34 19.60
N GLY A 25 5.52 -6.65 18.62
CA GLY A 25 4.25 -5.95 18.44
C GLY A 25 3.44 -5.85 19.75
N PRO A 26 2.64 -4.80 19.92
CA PRO A 26 1.87 -4.61 21.16
C PRO A 26 0.95 -5.80 21.40
N SER A 27 0.86 -6.25 22.66
CA SER A 27 -0.12 -7.26 23.06
C SER A 27 -1.55 -6.82 22.70
N PRO A 28 -2.53 -7.74 22.56
CA PRO A 28 -3.92 -7.36 22.27
C PRO A 28 -4.50 -6.31 23.23
N ALA A 29 -4.11 -6.36 24.51
CA ALA A 29 -4.51 -5.38 25.50
C ALA A 29 -3.87 -4.00 25.27
N GLU A 30 -2.59 -3.96 24.90
CA GLU A 30 -1.90 -2.72 24.54
C GLU A 30 -2.44 -2.13 23.25
N PHE A 31 -2.71 -2.97 22.25
CA PHE A 31 -3.36 -2.55 21.00
C PHE A 31 -4.75 -1.95 21.26
N GLN A 32 -5.57 -2.61 22.08
CA GLN A 32 -6.88 -2.07 22.46
C GLN A 32 -6.74 -0.75 23.24
N LYS A 33 -5.78 -0.65 24.16
CA LYS A 33 -5.49 0.60 24.87
C LYS A 33 -5.10 1.71 23.89
N SER A 34 -4.33 1.37 22.86
CA SER A 34 -3.96 2.30 21.80
C SER A 34 -5.16 2.75 20.96
N LEU A 35 -6.11 1.87 20.62
CA LEU A 35 -7.34 2.28 19.94
C LEU A 35 -8.21 3.19 20.83
N ASN A 36 -8.36 2.83 22.11
CA ASN A 36 -9.12 3.61 23.07
C ASN A 36 -8.53 5.03 23.23
N PHE A 37 -7.22 5.22 23.07
CA PHE A 37 -6.61 6.56 23.06
C PHE A 37 -7.16 7.46 21.95
N PHE A 38 -7.58 6.90 20.80
CA PHE A 38 -8.26 7.62 19.72
C PHE A 38 -9.79 7.68 19.87
N GLY A 39 -10.34 7.13 20.96
CA GLY A 39 -11.79 7.02 21.19
C GLY A 39 -12.45 5.91 20.37
N ILE A 40 -11.69 4.92 19.93
CA ILE A 40 -12.16 3.84 19.05
C ILE A 40 -12.16 2.54 19.83
N SER A 41 -13.28 1.81 19.83
CA SER A 41 -13.42 0.49 20.44
C SER A 41 -13.04 -0.61 19.46
N SER A 42 -13.39 -0.48 18.18
CA SER A 42 -13.10 -1.50 17.16
C SER A 42 -13.11 -0.93 15.74
N ILE A 43 -12.34 -1.57 14.86
CA ILE A 43 -12.34 -1.32 13.41
C ILE A 43 -12.95 -2.56 12.72
N PRO A 44 -14.05 -2.41 11.96
CA PRO A 44 -14.66 -3.54 11.26
C PRO A 44 -13.71 -4.14 10.22
N PRO A 45 -13.40 -5.45 10.31
CA PRO A 45 -12.40 -6.09 9.46
C PRO A 45 -12.83 -6.20 7.99
N ASP A 46 -14.12 -6.03 7.70
CA ASP A 46 -14.71 -5.99 6.36
C ASP A 46 -14.51 -4.64 5.66
N LEU A 47 -14.36 -3.55 6.43
CA LEU A 47 -14.06 -2.22 5.92
C LEU A 47 -12.55 -1.97 5.78
N GLY A 48 -11.75 -2.39 6.75
CA GLY A 48 -10.31 -2.17 6.69
C GLY A 48 -9.54 -2.75 7.87
N ARG A 49 -8.28 -2.35 7.98
CA ARG A 49 -7.38 -2.79 9.05
C ARG A 49 -6.51 -1.66 9.56
N THR A 50 -6.04 -1.79 10.79
CA THR A 50 -4.99 -0.91 11.33
C THR A 50 -3.64 -1.30 10.78
N GLU A 51 -2.99 -0.35 10.13
CA GLU A 51 -1.64 -0.52 9.58
C GLU A 51 -0.58 -0.15 10.63
N ALA A 52 -0.73 0.99 11.29
CA ALA A 52 0.25 1.49 12.26
C ALA A 52 -0.42 2.36 13.33
N ILE A 53 0.15 2.36 14.54
CA ILE A 53 -0.24 3.27 15.60
C ILE A 53 1.01 3.92 16.17
N HIS A 54 0.96 5.24 16.35
CA HIS A 54 1.95 5.97 17.12
C HIS A 54 1.23 6.87 18.13
N ILE A 55 1.66 6.79 19.39
CA ILE A 55 1.15 7.64 20.46
C ILE A 55 2.33 8.43 21.01
N ASN A 56 2.16 9.75 21.02
CA ASN A 56 3.00 10.65 21.79
C ASN A 56 2.27 11.02 23.09
N PRO A 57 2.75 10.58 24.27
CA PRO A 57 2.07 10.87 25.54
C PRO A 57 2.08 12.36 25.90
N ASP A 58 2.99 13.14 25.32
CA ASP A 58 3.16 14.57 25.61
C ASP A 58 2.31 15.48 24.69
N SER A 59 1.48 14.90 23.82
CA SER A 59 0.60 15.64 22.91
C SER A 59 -0.83 15.09 22.90
N ASP A 60 -1.79 16.00 22.88
CA ASP A 60 -3.20 15.69 22.70
C ASP A 60 -3.61 15.68 21.21
N LYS A 61 -2.71 16.08 20.30
CA LYS A 61 -2.95 16.11 18.86
C LYS A 61 -2.98 14.70 18.27
N LYS A 62 -4.06 14.40 17.55
CA LYS A 62 -4.38 13.07 17.01
C LYS A 62 -4.80 13.15 15.55
N ILE A 63 -4.27 12.27 14.72
CA ILE A 63 -4.71 12.08 13.34
C ILE A 63 -5.16 10.64 13.14
N ILE A 64 -6.35 10.47 12.57
CA ILE A 64 -6.80 9.19 12.02
C ILE A 64 -6.49 9.22 10.53
N LEU A 65 -5.35 8.64 10.17
CA LEU A 65 -4.84 8.58 8.81
C LEU A 65 -5.54 7.43 8.08
N ILE A 66 -6.21 7.71 6.97
CA ILE A 66 -6.82 6.70 6.10
C ILE A 66 -6.15 6.77 4.74
N GLN A 67 -5.60 5.65 4.29
CA GLN A 67 -4.96 5.57 2.97
C GLN A 67 -6.01 5.54 1.86
N ASP A 68 -5.83 6.38 0.84
CA ASP A 68 -6.68 6.45 -0.34
C ASP A 68 -6.06 5.71 -1.53
N ALA A 69 -6.79 4.72 -2.04
CA ALA A 69 -6.58 4.21 -3.39
C ALA A 69 -7.53 4.98 -4.33
N HIS A 70 -7.02 6.07 -4.90
CA HIS A 70 -7.81 6.96 -5.75
C HIS A 70 -8.53 6.20 -6.86
N MET A 71 -9.75 6.66 -7.19
CA MET A 71 -10.59 6.09 -8.27
C MET A 71 -10.96 4.60 -8.07
N ASN A 72 -10.68 4.01 -6.90
CA ASN A 72 -11.08 2.66 -6.57
C ASN A 72 -12.39 2.68 -5.78
N VAL A 73 -13.49 2.32 -6.43
CA VAL A 73 -14.83 2.36 -5.83
C VAL A 73 -14.90 1.58 -4.51
N SER A 74 -14.33 0.37 -4.45
CA SER A 74 -14.36 -0.44 -3.24
C SER A 74 -13.56 0.20 -2.10
N ALA A 75 -12.44 0.86 -2.40
CA ALA A 75 -11.68 1.61 -1.41
C ALA A 75 -12.47 2.82 -0.93
N GLN A 76 -13.03 3.61 -1.84
CA GLN A 76 -13.80 4.82 -1.52
C GLN A 76 -15.00 4.52 -0.61
N GLN A 77 -15.75 3.45 -0.89
CA GLN A 77 -16.84 2.98 -0.04
C GLN A 77 -16.35 2.60 1.35
N ASN A 78 -15.26 1.84 1.43
CA ASN A 78 -14.68 1.42 2.70
C ASN A 78 -14.08 2.59 3.50
N ILE A 79 -13.49 3.59 2.84
CA ILE A 79 -12.99 4.81 3.49
C ILE A 79 -14.15 5.60 4.11
N ALA A 80 -15.25 5.78 3.37
CA ALA A 80 -16.44 6.46 3.88
C ALA A 80 -17.03 5.71 5.09
N GLY A 81 -17.17 4.39 5.00
CA GLY A 81 -17.64 3.54 6.10
C GLY A 81 -16.70 3.55 7.32
N LEU A 82 -15.38 3.58 7.11
CA LEU A 82 -14.41 3.71 8.21
C LEU A 82 -14.57 5.04 8.94
N MET A 83 -14.75 6.15 8.22
CA MET A 83 -14.98 7.47 8.83
C MET A 83 -16.29 7.48 9.60
N GLU A 84 -17.37 6.91 9.04
CA GLU A 84 -18.67 6.81 9.72
C GLU A 84 -18.57 6.02 11.01
N VAL A 85 -17.99 4.81 10.97
CA VAL A 85 -17.86 3.94 12.15
C VAL A 85 -17.02 4.61 13.23
N VAL A 86 -15.91 5.24 12.85
CA VAL A 86 -15.08 6.00 13.80
C VAL A 86 -15.84 7.19 14.37
N HIS A 87 -16.57 7.94 13.55
CA HIS A 87 -17.37 9.09 13.98
C HIS A 87 -18.49 8.70 14.95
N LEU A 88 -19.14 7.56 14.73
CA LEU A 88 -20.18 7.02 15.62
C LEU A 88 -19.60 6.62 16.98
N GLN A 89 -18.37 6.11 17.00
CA GLN A 89 -17.67 5.75 18.25
C GLN A 89 -17.08 6.97 18.96
N ASN A 90 -16.60 7.95 18.20
CA ASN A 90 -16.02 9.19 18.69
C ASN A 90 -16.53 10.40 17.91
N ASN A 91 -17.62 10.97 18.42
CA ASN A 91 -18.33 12.06 17.75
C ASN A 91 -17.60 13.42 17.79
N SER A 92 -16.45 13.50 18.47
CA SER A 92 -15.58 14.69 18.44
C SER A 92 -14.74 14.75 17.17
N VAL A 93 -14.61 13.64 16.42
CA VAL A 93 -13.90 13.62 15.14
C VAL A 93 -14.86 14.04 14.04
N ASN A 94 -14.93 15.35 13.77
CA ASN A 94 -15.83 15.96 12.78
C ASN A 94 -15.09 16.79 11.72
N HIS A 95 -13.76 16.68 11.66
CA HIS A 95 -12.92 17.39 10.72
C HIS A 95 -12.15 16.40 9.85
N VAL A 96 -12.24 16.58 8.52
CA VAL A 96 -11.55 15.76 7.53
C VAL A 96 -10.58 16.62 6.74
N LEU A 97 -9.31 16.23 6.76
CA LEU A 97 -8.22 16.80 6.00
C LEU A 97 -7.99 15.96 4.74
N MET A 98 -7.96 16.60 3.57
CA MET A 98 -8.00 15.88 2.28
C MET A 98 -6.83 16.24 1.36
N GLU A 99 -6.17 15.23 0.82
CA GLU A 99 -5.30 15.37 -0.36
C GLU A 99 -6.11 15.84 -1.58
N ALA A 100 -5.46 16.54 -2.51
CA ALA A 100 -6.07 17.06 -3.74
C ALA A 100 -7.26 18.03 -3.51
N GLY A 101 -7.41 18.52 -2.28
CA GLY A 101 -8.31 19.58 -1.89
C GLY A 101 -7.58 20.89 -1.58
N PHE A 102 -8.30 22.02 -1.67
CA PHE A 102 -7.71 23.36 -1.44
C PHE A 102 -8.56 24.21 -0.50
N GLY A 103 -8.10 24.38 0.74
CA GLY A 103 -8.78 25.24 1.72
C GLY A 103 -10.10 24.63 2.22
N GLU A 104 -11.01 25.46 2.71
CA GLU A 104 -12.32 24.98 3.18
C GLU A 104 -13.18 24.48 2.02
N GLU A 105 -13.76 23.30 2.20
CA GLU A 105 -14.66 22.69 1.22
C GLU A 105 -16.04 22.49 1.83
N SER A 106 -17.06 22.62 0.98
CA SER A 106 -18.46 22.42 1.35
C SER A 106 -19.10 21.42 0.41
N VAL A 107 -20.02 20.62 0.96
CA VAL A 107 -20.92 19.72 0.22
C VAL A 107 -22.36 20.22 0.22
N GLU A 108 -22.60 21.45 0.70
CA GLU A 108 -23.96 21.97 0.88
C GLU A 108 -24.72 22.08 -0.43
N ASP A 109 -24.06 22.53 -1.50
CA ASP A 109 -24.67 22.60 -2.83
C ASP A 109 -25.15 21.22 -3.29
N ILE A 110 -24.36 20.18 -3.07
CA ILE A 110 -24.75 18.79 -3.38
C ILE A 110 -25.89 18.34 -2.48
N ARG A 111 -25.83 18.63 -1.17
CA ARG A 111 -26.85 18.27 -0.20
C ARG A 111 -28.22 18.83 -0.58
N THR A 112 -28.29 20.07 -1.07
CA THR A 112 -29.55 20.69 -1.51
C THR A 112 -30.16 20.04 -2.76
N LEU A 113 -29.34 19.35 -3.56
CA LEU A 113 -29.78 18.66 -4.77
C LEU A 113 -30.26 17.22 -4.50
N LEU A 114 -29.84 16.62 -3.38
CA LEU A 114 -30.21 15.25 -3.02
C LEU A 114 -31.70 15.12 -2.75
N ASN A 115 -32.29 14.01 -3.20
CA ASN A 115 -33.65 13.65 -2.81
C ASN A 115 -33.65 13.13 -1.36
N PRO A 116 -34.36 13.77 -0.40
CA PRO A 116 -34.38 13.34 1.00
C PRO A 116 -34.85 11.90 1.20
N VAL A 117 -35.67 11.36 0.29
CA VAL A 117 -36.19 9.99 0.37
C VAL A 117 -35.14 8.96 -0.07
N ASN A 118 -34.25 9.32 -1.01
CA ASN A 118 -33.31 8.40 -1.66
C ASN A 118 -31.84 8.87 -1.53
N ALA A 119 -31.54 9.73 -0.56
CA ALA A 119 -30.26 10.43 -0.47
C ALA A 119 -29.07 9.47 -0.43
N GLU A 120 -29.18 8.38 0.35
CA GLU A 120 -28.13 7.36 0.45
C GLU A 120 -27.83 6.69 -0.90
N ALA A 121 -28.87 6.30 -1.65
CA ALA A 121 -28.71 5.70 -2.97
C ALA A 121 -28.10 6.67 -3.99
N GLU A 122 -28.47 7.96 -3.92
CA GLU A 122 -27.89 9.01 -4.76
C GLU A 122 -26.42 9.26 -4.41
N ILE A 123 -26.06 9.33 -3.13
CA ILE A 123 -24.66 9.46 -2.66
C ILE A 123 -23.82 8.27 -3.16
N GLN A 124 -24.31 7.05 -2.99
CA GLN A 124 -23.62 5.84 -3.48
C GLN A 124 -23.45 5.87 -5.00
N ALA A 125 -24.43 6.36 -5.76
CA ALA A 125 -24.32 6.49 -7.20
C ALA A 125 -23.30 7.56 -7.61
N LEU A 126 -23.20 8.67 -6.90
CA LEU A 126 -22.18 9.71 -7.12
C LEU A 126 -20.77 9.16 -6.83
N LEU A 127 -20.61 8.43 -5.73
CA LEU A 127 -19.34 7.81 -5.34
C LEU A 127 -18.91 6.76 -6.37
N TYR A 128 -19.82 5.89 -6.81
CA TYR A 128 -19.58 4.87 -7.83
C TYR A 128 -19.14 5.48 -9.18
N LYS A 129 -19.66 6.67 -9.51
CA LYS A 129 -19.32 7.42 -10.72
C LYS A 129 -18.07 8.30 -10.56
N ASN A 130 -17.37 8.23 -9.41
CA ASN A 130 -16.24 9.09 -9.06
C ASN A 130 -16.57 10.61 -9.17
N LEU A 131 -17.82 10.98 -8.89
CA LEU A 131 -18.27 12.39 -8.89
C LEU A 131 -18.15 13.05 -7.51
N ILE A 132 -18.02 12.25 -6.47
CA ILE A 132 -17.66 12.66 -5.11
C ILE A 132 -16.60 11.72 -4.57
N GLN A 133 -15.79 12.19 -3.62
CA GLN A 133 -14.83 11.36 -2.88
C GLN A 133 -15.47 10.78 -1.60
N ALA A 134 -14.80 9.80 -0.99
CA ALA A 134 -15.23 9.18 0.25
C ALA A 134 -15.47 10.18 1.40
N SER A 135 -14.62 11.19 1.52
CA SER A 135 -14.77 12.28 2.50
C SER A 135 -16.05 13.08 2.30
N GLU A 136 -16.39 13.39 1.04
CA GLU A 136 -17.62 14.09 0.68
C GLU A 136 -18.84 13.21 0.90
N ALA A 137 -18.77 11.92 0.55
CA ALA A 137 -19.83 10.94 0.82
C ALA A 137 -20.09 10.80 2.32
N PHE A 138 -19.04 10.72 3.15
CA PHE A 138 -19.14 10.73 4.61
C PHE A 138 -19.80 12.02 5.13
N ALA A 139 -19.36 13.19 4.63
CA ALA A 139 -19.96 14.45 5.02
C ALA A 139 -21.45 14.54 4.65
N LEU A 140 -21.82 14.12 3.43
CA LEU A 140 -23.20 14.10 2.94
C LEU A 140 -24.10 13.16 3.75
N SER A 141 -23.57 12.00 4.14
CA SER A 141 -24.34 10.97 4.87
C SER A 141 -24.45 11.27 6.38
N SER A 142 -23.65 12.19 6.91
CA SER A 142 -23.69 12.54 8.33
C SER A 142 -24.81 13.53 8.66
N ASP A 143 -25.53 13.25 9.76
CA ASP A 143 -26.49 14.18 10.39
C ASP A 143 -25.80 15.34 11.12
N ARG A 144 -24.48 15.23 11.35
CA ARG A 144 -23.68 16.27 12.00
C ARG A 144 -22.89 17.06 10.96
N LYS A 145 -22.61 18.32 11.29
CA LYS A 145 -21.74 19.15 10.46
C LYS A 145 -20.33 18.58 10.46
N ILE A 146 -19.90 18.05 9.31
CA ILE A 146 -18.53 17.64 9.04
C ILE A 146 -17.80 18.81 8.35
N ARG A 147 -16.66 19.21 8.90
CA ARG A 147 -15.76 20.19 8.28
C ARG A 147 -14.84 19.45 7.32
N LEU A 148 -14.76 19.93 6.08
CA LEU A 148 -13.83 19.42 5.06
C LEU A 148 -12.78 20.49 4.76
N THR A 149 -11.50 20.14 4.86
CA THR A 149 -10.40 21.05 4.54
C THR A 149 -9.39 20.35 3.64
N GLY A 150 -9.23 20.90 2.46
CA GLY A 150 -8.14 20.58 1.57
C GLY A 150 -6.80 21.12 2.06
N ILE A 151 -5.80 20.24 2.17
CA ILE A 151 -4.51 20.58 2.78
C ILE A 151 -3.39 20.81 1.77
N GLU A 152 -3.71 20.90 0.48
CA GLU A 152 -2.72 21.07 -0.58
C GLU A 152 -2.50 22.50 -1.03
N ASP A 153 -1.38 22.68 -1.72
CA ASP A 153 -1.07 23.89 -2.47
C ASP A 153 -1.38 23.66 -3.96
N VAL A 154 -2.17 24.56 -4.53
CA VAL A 154 -2.65 24.45 -5.91
C VAL A 154 -1.51 24.48 -6.93
N GLU A 155 -0.46 25.26 -6.70
CA GLU A 155 0.66 25.39 -7.64
C GLU A 155 1.56 24.15 -7.59
N LEU A 156 1.82 23.63 -6.39
CA LEU A 156 2.55 22.38 -6.22
C LEU A 156 1.78 21.18 -6.81
N TYR A 157 0.46 21.12 -6.60
CA TYR A 157 -0.40 20.08 -7.17
C TYR A 157 -0.40 20.14 -8.70
N GLU A 158 -0.65 21.32 -9.29
CA GLU A 158 -0.63 21.53 -10.74
C GLU A 158 0.73 21.12 -11.34
N SER A 159 1.83 21.52 -10.69
CA SER A 159 3.19 21.15 -11.10
C SER A 159 3.40 19.63 -11.07
N ALA A 160 2.93 18.95 -10.01
CA ALA A 160 3.03 17.50 -9.88
C ALA A 160 2.25 16.78 -11.00
N VAL A 161 1.01 17.20 -11.29
CA VAL A 161 0.20 16.61 -12.38
C VAL A 161 0.90 16.77 -13.74
N LYS A 162 1.43 17.96 -14.06
CA LYS A 162 2.16 18.19 -15.31
C LYS A 162 3.42 17.33 -15.40
N LEU A 163 4.17 17.21 -14.31
CA LEU A 163 5.38 16.39 -14.26
C LEU A 163 5.07 14.90 -14.37
N PHE A 164 3.96 14.43 -13.76
CA PHE A 164 3.47 13.06 -13.89
C PHE A 164 3.23 12.70 -15.37
N LEU A 165 2.38 13.47 -16.06
CA LEU A 165 2.02 13.22 -17.46
C LEU A 165 3.24 13.29 -18.39
N LYS A 166 4.13 14.26 -18.15
CA LYS A 166 5.37 14.40 -18.91
C LYS A 166 6.34 13.24 -18.69
N THR A 167 6.44 12.74 -17.46
CA THR A 167 7.35 11.63 -17.13
C THR A 167 6.81 10.31 -17.68
N LYS A 168 5.51 10.06 -17.53
CA LYS A 168 4.86 8.84 -18.03
C LYS A 168 4.95 8.69 -19.55
N SER A 169 4.70 9.79 -20.29
CA SER A 169 4.82 9.78 -21.76
C SER A 169 6.26 9.53 -22.25
N GLY A 170 7.27 10.04 -21.53
CA GLY A 170 8.67 9.80 -21.85
C GLY A 170 9.17 8.38 -21.53
N ALA A 171 8.60 7.73 -20.52
CA ALA A 171 9.04 6.39 -20.07
C ALA A 171 8.90 5.33 -21.17
N GLU A 172 7.80 5.33 -21.92
CA GLU A 172 7.52 4.37 -22.99
C GLU A 172 8.56 4.41 -24.11
N GLN A 173 9.03 5.60 -24.46
CA GLN A 173 10.01 5.82 -25.52
C GLN A 173 11.41 5.30 -25.14
N LEU A 174 11.65 5.05 -23.86
CA LEU A 174 12.95 4.68 -23.31
C LEU A 174 13.10 3.18 -23.04
N LYS A 175 12.06 2.38 -23.27
CA LYS A 175 12.08 0.92 -23.03
C LYS A 175 13.21 0.21 -23.76
N SER A 176 13.51 0.61 -25.00
CA SER A 176 14.61 0.02 -25.79
C SER A 176 15.98 0.30 -25.16
N TYR A 177 16.19 1.51 -24.64
CA TYR A 177 17.43 1.89 -23.97
C TYR A 177 17.58 1.23 -22.60
N GLN A 178 16.49 1.11 -21.83
CA GLN A 178 16.46 0.33 -20.59
C GLN A 178 16.80 -1.15 -20.86
N ALA A 179 16.21 -1.75 -21.89
CA ALA A 179 16.51 -3.11 -22.30
C ALA A 179 17.99 -3.30 -22.71
N LEU A 180 18.59 -2.31 -23.38
CA LEU A 180 20.02 -2.31 -23.69
C LEU A 180 20.87 -2.34 -22.41
N ILE A 181 20.57 -1.49 -21.42
CA ILE A 181 21.27 -1.45 -20.13
C ILE A 181 21.15 -2.80 -19.40
N ARG A 182 19.93 -3.34 -19.29
CA ARG A 182 19.67 -4.62 -18.64
C ARG A 182 20.36 -5.79 -19.34
N SER A 183 20.39 -5.79 -20.67
CA SER A 183 21.13 -6.77 -21.47
C SER A 183 22.63 -6.70 -21.20
N ALA A 184 23.21 -5.49 -21.14
CA ALA A 184 24.62 -5.30 -20.81
C ALA A 184 24.96 -5.82 -19.40
N LEU A 185 24.16 -5.45 -18.39
CA LEU A 185 24.30 -5.95 -17.01
C LEU A 185 24.18 -7.49 -16.95
N GLY A 186 23.26 -8.07 -17.71
CA GLY A 186 23.10 -9.53 -17.81
C GLY A 186 24.31 -10.25 -18.40
N LYS A 187 25.04 -9.63 -19.34
CA LYS A 187 26.30 -10.17 -19.89
C LYS A 187 27.46 -10.09 -18.89
N ILE A 188 27.53 -9.00 -18.13
CA ILE A 188 28.59 -8.76 -17.14
C ILE A 188 28.39 -9.62 -15.89
N SER A 189 27.15 -9.80 -15.44
CA SER A 189 26.81 -10.44 -14.16
C SER A 189 27.50 -11.80 -13.93
N PRO A 190 27.54 -12.75 -14.90
CA PRO A 190 28.21 -14.03 -14.71
C PRO A 190 29.73 -13.97 -14.57
N LYS A 191 30.36 -12.85 -14.97
CA LYS A 191 31.81 -12.65 -14.92
C LYS A 191 32.25 -11.98 -13.61
N ILE A 192 31.38 -11.15 -13.03
CA ILE A 192 31.68 -10.42 -11.79
C ILE A 192 31.14 -11.14 -10.56
N LEU A 193 29.89 -11.59 -10.59
CA LEU A 193 29.24 -12.15 -9.41
C LEU A 193 29.64 -13.61 -9.19
N ASN A 194 30.05 -13.95 -7.97
CA ASN A 194 30.12 -15.34 -7.57
C ASN A 194 28.75 -16.04 -7.75
N PRO A 195 28.73 -17.37 -8.00
CA PRO A 195 27.49 -18.08 -8.32
C PRO A 195 26.38 -17.92 -7.29
N ARG A 196 26.71 -17.84 -5.99
CA ARG A 196 25.73 -17.72 -4.91
C ARG A 196 25.09 -16.33 -4.90
N LEU A 197 25.90 -15.28 -4.99
CA LEU A 197 25.41 -13.90 -5.07
C LEU A 197 24.54 -13.70 -6.32
N ARG A 198 24.94 -14.26 -7.47
CA ARG A 198 24.16 -14.20 -8.72
C ARG A 198 22.78 -14.85 -8.58
N ILE A 199 22.71 -16.04 -7.97
CA ILE A 199 21.45 -16.74 -7.72
C ILE A 199 20.56 -15.93 -6.79
N PHE A 200 21.12 -15.45 -5.67
CA PHE A 200 20.40 -14.59 -4.74
C PHE A 200 19.82 -13.35 -5.44
N TRP A 201 20.63 -12.67 -6.25
CA TRP A 201 20.22 -11.47 -6.96
C TRP A 201 19.08 -11.72 -7.95
N LEU A 202 19.14 -12.82 -8.70
CA LEU A 202 18.06 -13.23 -9.61
C LEU A 202 16.74 -13.45 -8.85
N PHE A 203 16.78 -14.16 -7.73
CA PHE A 203 15.57 -14.41 -6.93
C PHE A 203 15.03 -13.14 -6.28
N ARG A 204 15.90 -12.25 -5.81
CA ARG A 204 15.51 -10.93 -5.30
C ARG A 204 14.78 -10.12 -6.37
N SER A 205 15.35 -10.04 -7.57
CA SER A 205 14.72 -9.35 -8.70
C SER A 205 13.34 -9.92 -9.03
N ARG A 206 13.21 -11.26 -9.09
CA ARG A 206 11.92 -11.92 -9.32
C ARG A 206 10.89 -11.71 -8.20
N TYR A 207 11.34 -11.65 -6.95
CA TYR A 207 10.46 -11.32 -5.83
C TYR A 207 9.94 -9.90 -5.94
N GLN A 208 10.82 -8.95 -6.24
CA GLN A 208 10.47 -7.54 -6.40
C GLN A 208 9.55 -7.29 -7.61
N SER A 209 9.67 -8.07 -8.69
CA SER A 209 8.75 -8.00 -9.84
C SER A 209 7.42 -8.74 -9.63
N GLY A 210 7.25 -9.46 -8.52
CA GLY A 210 6.07 -10.30 -8.26
C GLY A 210 6.10 -11.69 -8.93
N ASP A 211 7.15 -12.01 -9.68
CA ASP A 211 7.34 -13.31 -10.36
C ASP A 211 7.76 -14.45 -9.41
N LEU A 212 8.03 -14.14 -8.14
CA LEU A 212 8.35 -15.08 -7.08
C LEU A 212 7.48 -14.80 -5.85
N PRO A 213 6.64 -15.75 -5.40
CA PRO A 213 5.85 -15.58 -4.20
C PRO A 213 6.71 -15.38 -2.95
N LEU A 214 6.22 -14.57 -2.00
CA LEU A 214 6.86 -14.32 -0.71
C LEU A 214 7.29 -15.60 0.02
N THR A 215 6.45 -16.64 0.01
CA THR A 215 6.74 -17.92 0.68
C THR A 215 7.96 -18.63 0.10
N GLU A 216 8.13 -18.63 -1.22
CA GLU A 216 9.31 -19.19 -1.88
C GLU A 216 10.55 -18.33 -1.65
N TYR A 217 10.37 -17.01 -1.61
CA TYR A 217 11.47 -16.10 -1.34
C TYR A 217 11.99 -16.22 0.11
N CYS A 218 11.09 -16.27 1.09
CA CYS A 218 11.44 -16.53 2.49
C CYS A 218 12.16 -17.87 2.65
N ARG A 219 11.72 -18.92 1.94
CA ARG A 219 12.42 -20.23 1.95
C ARG A 219 13.87 -20.11 1.45
N LEU A 220 14.10 -19.32 0.40
CA LEU A 220 15.44 -19.07 -0.11
C LEU A 220 16.28 -18.28 0.89
N LEU A 221 15.73 -17.20 1.47
CA LEU A 221 16.40 -16.39 2.48
C LEU A 221 16.77 -17.24 3.71
N SER A 222 15.84 -18.03 4.24
CA SER A 222 16.11 -18.95 5.36
C SER A 222 17.24 -19.93 5.05
N SER A 223 17.29 -20.47 3.82
CA SER A 223 18.38 -21.37 3.41
C SER A 223 19.74 -20.68 3.40
N LEU A 224 19.80 -19.41 2.97
CA LEU A 224 21.04 -18.64 2.94
C LEU A 224 21.48 -18.20 4.35
N LEU A 225 20.52 -17.87 5.22
CA LEU A 225 20.80 -17.43 6.59
C LEU A 225 21.18 -18.58 7.53
N ASN A 226 20.63 -19.78 7.36
CA ASN A 226 21.02 -20.97 8.13
C ASN A 226 22.51 -21.30 8.04
N GLU A 227 23.19 -20.86 6.99
CA GLU A 227 24.63 -21.06 6.83
C GLU A 227 25.47 -20.02 7.59
N VAL A 228 24.86 -18.94 8.07
CA VAL A 228 25.60 -17.77 8.60
C VAL A 228 25.16 -17.35 10.01
N ARG A 229 23.92 -17.66 10.42
CA ARG A 229 23.35 -17.27 11.72
C ARG A 229 22.79 -18.50 12.43
N GLU A 230 22.91 -18.54 13.77
CA GLU A 230 22.01 -19.38 14.56
C GLU A 230 20.59 -18.89 14.28
N ALA A 231 19.83 -19.67 13.52
CA ALA A 231 18.48 -19.31 13.13
C ALA A 231 17.62 -19.12 14.39
N GLU A 232 17.21 -17.88 14.65
CA GLU A 232 16.24 -17.60 15.69
C GLU A 232 14.90 -18.19 15.23
N ALA A 233 14.42 -19.21 15.95
CA ALA A 233 13.18 -19.91 15.60
C ALA A 233 11.96 -18.98 15.48
N ASN A 234 12.04 -17.79 16.08
CA ASN A 234 11.01 -16.76 16.12
C ASN A 234 11.15 -15.69 15.03
N ASP A 235 12.16 -15.76 14.17
CA ASP A 235 12.29 -14.80 13.08
C ASP A 235 11.19 -15.07 12.00
N PRO A 236 10.41 -14.05 11.60
CA PRO A 236 9.28 -14.21 10.69
C PRO A 236 9.61 -14.87 9.33
N VAL A 237 10.81 -14.66 8.78
CA VAL A 237 11.23 -15.30 7.52
C VAL A 237 11.29 -16.82 7.70
N PHE A 238 11.79 -17.30 8.84
CA PHE A 238 11.83 -18.73 9.16
C PHE A 238 10.44 -19.30 9.47
N GLN A 239 9.57 -18.51 10.11
CA GLN A 239 8.17 -18.92 10.37
C GLN A 239 7.40 -19.09 9.05
N VAL A 240 7.50 -18.14 8.12
CA VAL A 240 6.88 -18.24 6.79
C VAL A 240 7.41 -19.45 6.01
N SER A 241 8.74 -19.69 6.06
CA SER A 241 9.33 -20.88 5.43
C SER A 241 8.82 -22.19 6.04
N ARG A 242 8.69 -22.24 7.38
CA ARG A 242 8.14 -23.38 8.11
C ARG A 242 6.68 -23.63 7.78
N LEU A 243 5.86 -22.58 7.72
CA LEU A 243 4.45 -22.68 7.31
C LEU A 243 4.31 -23.31 5.93
N LYS A 244 5.15 -22.94 4.98
CA LYS A 244 5.14 -23.56 3.65
C LYS A 244 5.45 -25.06 3.71
N LYS A 245 6.37 -25.45 4.59
CA LYS A 245 6.71 -26.85 4.84
C LYS A 245 5.54 -27.62 5.47
N ILE A 246 4.89 -27.06 6.49
CA ILE A 246 3.70 -27.66 7.12
C ILE A 246 2.57 -27.81 6.09
N GLU A 247 2.26 -26.74 5.35
CA GLU A 247 1.23 -26.74 4.30
C GLU A 247 1.47 -27.86 3.27
N SER A 248 2.73 -28.05 2.84
CA SER A 248 3.08 -29.09 1.86
C SER A 248 2.89 -30.53 2.36
N GLN A 249 2.80 -30.74 3.67
CA GLN A 249 2.59 -32.04 4.30
C GLN A 249 1.11 -32.37 4.52
N ILE A 250 0.20 -31.41 4.26
CA ILE A 250 -1.24 -31.60 4.43
C ILE A 250 -1.83 -32.23 3.18
N ASN A 251 -2.47 -33.39 3.35
CA ASN A 251 -3.27 -33.98 2.29
C ASN A 251 -4.67 -33.36 2.31
N PHE A 252 -4.87 -32.28 1.56
CA PHE A 252 -6.14 -31.56 1.53
C PHE A 252 -7.35 -32.40 1.09
N LYS A 253 -7.14 -33.46 0.29
CA LYS A 253 -8.24 -34.36 -0.07
C LYS A 253 -8.72 -35.11 1.18
N ARG A 254 -7.78 -35.70 1.90
CA ARG A 254 -8.06 -36.41 3.15
C ARG A 254 -8.52 -35.47 4.27
N LEU A 255 -7.99 -34.23 4.34
CA LEU A 255 -8.50 -33.21 5.25
C LEU A 255 -10.00 -32.96 5.05
N ASN A 256 -10.45 -32.85 3.79
CA ASN A 256 -11.88 -32.68 3.51
C ASN A 256 -12.70 -33.90 3.93
N GLU A 257 -12.20 -35.12 3.67
CA GLU A 257 -12.84 -36.37 4.11
C GLU A 257 -12.95 -36.43 5.65
N GLU A 258 -11.89 -36.04 6.36
CA GLU A 258 -11.88 -35.98 7.83
C GLU A 258 -12.84 -34.90 8.35
N LEU A 259 -12.90 -33.72 7.71
CA LEU A 259 -13.85 -32.67 8.07
C LEU A 259 -15.31 -33.05 7.81
N ASP A 260 -15.60 -33.82 6.77
CA ASP A 260 -16.96 -34.30 6.49
C ASP A 260 -17.45 -35.29 7.58
N ILE A 261 -16.54 -36.00 8.24
CA ILE A 261 -16.85 -36.88 9.38
C ILE A 261 -17.08 -36.07 10.65
N VAL A 262 -16.27 -35.03 10.89
CA VAL A 262 -16.33 -34.21 12.12
C VAL A 262 -17.48 -33.20 12.08
N ARG A 263 -17.82 -32.66 10.91
CA ARG A 263 -18.83 -31.60 10.74
C ARG A 263 -20.20 -31.94 11.35
N PRO A 264 -20.79 -33.15 11.18
CA PRO A 264 -22.04 -33.53 11.84
C PRO A 264 -21.91 -33.61 13.36
N LEU A 265 -20.78 -34.12 13.87
CA LEU A 265 -20.54 -34.29 15.32
C LEU A 265 -20.50 -32.94 16.06
N LEU A 266 -20.01 -31.89 15.39
CA LEU A 266 -19.98 -30.53 15.93
C LEU A 266 -21.36 -29.86 15.94
N SER A 267 -22.26 -30.27 15.05
CA SER A 267 -23.63 -29.73 14.99
C SER A 267 -24.55 -30.28 16.08
N GLU A 268 -24.28 -31.49 16.59
CA GLU A 268 -25.06 -32.12 17.66
C GLU A 268 -24.65 -31.65 19.07
N SER A 269 -23.46 -31.06 19.24
CA SER A 269 -22.92 -30.64 20.54
C SER A 269 -23.39 -29.27 21.07
N GLY A 270 -24.33 -28.59 20.40
CA GLY A 270 -25.05 -27.45 20.97
C GLY A 270 -24.30 -26.12 21.07
N GLY A 271 -23.37 -25.82 20.16
CA GLY A 271 -22.76 -24.50 20.05
C GLY A 271 -23.73 -23.44 19.50
N ASP A 272 -23.59 -22.19 19.95
CA ASP A 272 -24.38 -21.00 19.57
C ASP A 272 -24.61 -20.87 18.05
N SER A 273 -25.62 -20.10 17.63
CA SER A 273 -26.03 -19.94 16.22
C SER A 273 -24.91 -19.58 15.23
N ALA A 274 -23.81 -18.97 15.70
CA ALA A 274 -22.60 -18.71 14.92
C ALA A 274 -21.88 -20.01 14.47
N HIS A 275 -21.96 -21.10 15.25
CA HIS A 275 -21.40 -22.41 14.93
C HIS A 275 -22.18 -23.11 13.80
N ALA A 276 -23.48 -22.90 13.70
CA ALA A 276 -24.32 -23.52 12.67
C ALA A 276 -24.02 -22.95 11.27
N ASP A 277 -23.79 -21.63 11.16
CA ASP A 277 -23.42 -20.97 9.91
C ASP A 277 -22.00 -21.37 9.43
N ALA A 278 -21.08 -21.62 10.38
CA ALA A 278 -19.73 -22.10 10.11
C ALA A 278 -19.72 -23.50 9.46
N VAL A 279 -20.54 -24.40 9.99
CA VAL A 279 -20.70 -25.80 9.56
C VAL A 279 -21.36 -25.88 8.17
N SER A 280 -22.26 -24.94 7.85
CA SER A 280 -22.88 -24.81 6.52
C SER A 280 -21.91 -24.32 5.44
N SER A 281 -20.86 -23.58 5.82
CA SER A 281 -19.88 -23.05 4.87
C SER A 281 -18.99 -24.17 4.30
N LYS A 282 -18.99 -24.34 2.97
CA LYS A 282 -18.03 -25.24 2.27
C LYS A 282 -16.60 -24.69 2.23
N ASN A 283 -16.34 -23.59 2.93
CA ASN A 283 -15.08 -22.88 2.84
C ASN A 283 -14.17 -23.30 4.00
N LEU A 284 -13.02 -23.90 3.67
CA LEU A 284 -12.06 -24.43 4.65
C LEU A 284 -11.56 -23.35 5.62
N ASP A 285 -11.50 -22.10 5.15
CA ASP A 285 -11.00 -20.96 5.92
C ASP A 285 -11.95 -20.50 7.03
N SER A 286 -13.26 -20.56 6.81
CA SER A 286 -14.27 -20.21 7.83
C SER A 286 -14.35 -21.29 8.90
N ILE A 287 -14.25 -22.56 8.50
CA ILE A 287 -14.19 -23.70 9.42
C ILE A 287 -12.93 -23.59 10.31
N GLY A 288 -11.76 -23.32 9.71
CA GLY A 288 -10.50 -23.20 10.45
C GLY A 288 -10.43 -22.03 11.44
N ARG A 289 -11.09 -20.90 11.15
CA ARG A 289 -11.08 -19.71 12.02
C ARG A 289 -12.04 -19.81 13.21
N GLN A 290 -13.10 -20.60 13.12
CA GLN A 290 -14.18 -20.64 14.12
C GLN A 290 -14.18 -21.91 14.99
N LEU A 291 -13.40 -22.94 14.64
CA LEU A 291 -13.16 -24.06 15.55
C LEU A 291 -12.33 -23.58 16.75
N THR A 292 -12.92 -23.64 17.95
CA THR A 292 -12.17 -23.41 19.17
C THR A 292 -11.25 -24.60 19.47
N ASP A 293 -10.19 -24.38 20.26
CA ASP A 293 -9.34 -25.47 20.77
C ASP A 293 -10.16 -26.54 21.53
N ALA A 294 -11.32 -26.17 22.08
CA ALA A 294 -12.19 -27.07 22.85
C ALA A 294 -13.01 -28.01 21.95
N ASP A 295 -13.64 -27.47 20.90
CA ASP A 295 -14.43 -28.24 19.92
C ASP A 295 -13.56 -29.30 19.23
N PHE A 296 -12.31 -28.94 19.00
CA PHE A 296 -11.33 -29.83 18.39
C PHE A 296 -10.81 -30.93 19.31
N LYS A 297 -10.49 -30.58 20.56
CA LYS A 297 -10.07 -31.57 21.57
C LYS A 297 -11.13 -32.66 21.74
N MET A 298 -12.40 -32.30 21.58
CA MET A 298 -13.51 -33.24 21.62
C MET A 298 -13.59 -34.13 20.36
N ALA A 299 -13.34 -33.58 19.17
CA ALA A 299 -13.27 -34.35 17.92
C ALA A 299 -12.04 -35.28 17.84
N VAL A 300 -10.89 -34.87 18.39
CA VAL A 300 -9.69 -35.72 18.49
C VAL A 300 -9.85 -36.82 19.54
N ALA A 301 -10.63 -36.58 20.60
CA ALA A 301 -10.91 -37.60 21.60
C ALA A 301 -11.78 -38.76 21.08
N SER A 302 -12.53 -38.55 19.98
CA SER A 302 -13.41 -39.56 19.37
C SER A 302 -12.79 -40.31 18.18
N GLY A 303 -11.61 -39.90 17.69
CA GLY A 303 -10.88 -40.57 16.61
C GLY A 303 -9.57 -39.86 16.23
N SER A 304 -8.63 -40.58 15.60
CA SER A 304 -7.39 -39.99 15.10
C SER A 304 -7.61 -39.32 13.74
N PHE A 305 -7.66 -37.99 13.72
CA PHE A 305 -7.78 -37.16 12.51
C PHE A 305 -6.44 -36.44 12.23
N PRO A 306 -5.47 -37.13 11.60
CA PRO A 306 -4.12 -36.62 11.44
C PRO A 306 -4.02 -35.39 10.53
N GLU A 307 -4.82 -35.29 9.46
CA GLU A 307 -4.76 -34.13 8.57
C GLU A 307 -5.39 -32.91 9.21
N ILE A 308 -6.49 -33.08 9.95
CA ILE A 308 -7.06 -31.95 10.69
C ILE A 308 -6.08 -31.46 11.77
N THR A 309 -5.36 -32.36 12.44
CA THR A 309 -4.32 -31.98 13.43
C THR A 309 -3.21 -31.14 12.79
N ARG A 310 -2.68 -31.57 11.64
CA ARG A 310 -1.66 -30.78 10.89
C ARG A 310 -2.21 -29.45 10.40
N TYR A 311 -3.47 -29.41 9.97
CA TYR A 311 -4.11 -28.17 9.56
C TYR A 311 -4.28 -27.20 10.73
N GLN A 312 -4.54 -27.69 11.94
CA GLN A 312 -4.53 -26.83 13.13
C GLN A 312 -3.15 -26.28 13.46
N GLU A 313 -2.11 -27.10 13.40
CA GLU A 313 -0.72 -26.62 13.57
C GLU A 313 -0.42 -25.50 12.57
N TYR A 314 -0.80 -25.70 11.30
CA TYR A 314 -0.72 -24.67 10.27
C TYR A 314 -1.47 -23.39 10.62
N LEU A 315 -2.73 -23.49 11.07
CA LEU A 315 -3.55 -22.33 11.45
C LEU A 315 -3.05 -21.62 12.71
N SER A 316 -2.48 -22.37 13.66
CA SER A 316 -1.87 -21.82 14.87
C SER A 316 -0.65 -20.98 14.51
N GLU A 317 0.25 -21.53 13.70
CA GLU A 317 1.45 -20.83 13.22
C GLU A 317 1.08 -19.60 12.36
N LEU A 318 0.07 -19.73 11.50
CA LEU A 318 -0.41 -18.64 10.66
C LEU A 318 -0.98 -17.48 11.49
N ARG A 319 -1.69 -17.79 12.59
CA ARG A 319 -2.26 -16.77 13.50
C ARG A 319 -1.21 -15.98 14.27
N ASN A 320 -0.02 -16.55 14.46
CA ASN A 320 1.07 -15.91 15.18
C ASN A 320 1.95 -15.01 14.28
N LEU A 321 1.71 -15.00 12.96
CA LEU A 321 2.44 -14.14 12.04
C LEU A 321 1.89 -12.70 12.06
N ASP A 322 2.75 -11.73 12.39
CA ASP A 322 2.49 -10.31 12.05
C ASP A 322 3.12 -9.98 10.69
N PHE A 323 2.29 -9.61 9.73
CA PHE A 323 2.71 -9.24 8.37
C PHE A 323 3.72 -8.08 8.33
N ARG A 324 3.64 -7.16 9.29
CA ARG A 324 4.58 -6.04 9.42
C ARG A 324 5.96 -6.56 9.80
N GLU A 325 6.01 -7.47 10.77
CA GLU A 325 7.26 -8.12 11.19
C GLU A 325 7.88 -8.96 10.06
N ILE A 326 7.06 -9.62 9.24
CA ILE A 326 7.55 -10.37 8.06
C ILE A 326 8.34 -9.47 7.12
N THR A 327 7.82 -8.28 6.83
CA THR A 327 8.45 -7.42 5.82
C THR A 327 9.76 -6.84 6.31
N ASP A 328 9.83 -6.42 7.58
CA ASP A 328 11.08 -5.94 8.18
C ASP A 328 12.10 -7.08 8.32
N SER A 329 11.65 -8.28 8.68
CA SER A 329 12.47 -9.48 8.70
C SER A 329 13.03 -9.84 7.32
N VAL A 330 12.20 -9.81 6.26
CA VAL A 330 12.67 -10.04 4.87
C VAL A 330 13.77 -9.04 4.48
N ARG A 331 13.60 -7.76 4.78
CA ARG A 331 14.62 -6.73 4.49
C ARG A 331 15.91 -6.98 5.28
N ALA A 332 15.79 -7.29 6.56
CA ALA A 332 16.94 -7.60 7.41
C ALA A 332 17.68 -8.85 6.90
N ALA A 333 16.94 -9.87 6.49
CA ALA A 333 17.44 -11.09 5.88
C ALA A 333 18.16 -10.80 4.54
N GLU A 334 17.60 -9.97 3.67
CA GLU A 334 18.25 -9.54 2.42
C GLU A 334 19.58 -8.83 2.69
N ASN A 335 19.60 -7.87 3.62
CA ASN A 335 20.80 -7.12 3.96
C ASN A 335 21.88 -8.03 4.53
N SER A 336 21.51 -8.94 5.43
CA SER A 336 22.43 -9.93 5.99
C SER A 336 22.95 -10.89 4.91
N ALA A 337 22.07 -11.38 4.02
CA ALA A 337 22.49 -12.22 2.89
C ALA A 337 23.48 -11.49 1.98
N LEU A 338 23.21 -10.22 1.63
CA LEU A 338 24.10 -9.41 0.79
C LEU A 338 25.48 -9.21 1.42
N GLN A 339 25.54 -8.82 2.69
CA GLN A 339 26.79 -8.62 3.43
C GLN A 339 27.66 -9.88 3.43
N ASN A 340 27.04 -11.06 3.51
CA ASN A 340 27.76 -12.33 3.55
C ASN A 340 28.13 -12.88 2.17
N LEU A 341 27.30 -12.62 1.15
CA LEU A 341 27.49 -13.16 -0.19
C LEU A 341 28.47 -12.33 -1.03
N ILE A 342 28.62 -11.03 -0.73
CA ILE A 342 29.65 -10.17 -1.35
C ILE A 342 31.02 -10.55 -0.80
N LYS A 343 31.96 -10.88 -1.70
CA LYS A 343 33.31 -11.35 -1.38
C LYS A 343 34.41 -10.36 -1.74
N ASN A 344 34.14 -9.41 -2.62
CA ASN A 344 35.13 -8.45 -3.10
C ASN A 344 34.47 -7.14 -3.56
N GLU A 345 35.30 -6.13 -3.83
CA GLU A 345 34.82 -4.80 -4.24
C GLU A 345 34.09 -4.84 -5.59
N ALA A 346 34.54 -5.64 -6.56
CA ALA A 346 33.89 -5.71 -7.88
C ALA A 346 32.44 -6.20 -7.78
N GLU A 347 32.18 -7.17 -6.91
CA GLU A 347 30.81 -7.61 -6.58
C GLU A 347 30.01 -6.51 -5.89
N SER A 348 30.59 -5.81 -4.94
CA SER A 348 29.92 -4.67 -4.28
C SER A 348 29.59 -3.55 -5.27
N GLU A 349 30.49 -3.24 -6.20
CA GLU A 349 30.27 -2.25 -7.24
C GLU A 349 29.14 -2.67 -8.18
N PHE A 350 29.13 -3.93 -8.63
CA PHE A 350 28.04 -4.44 -9.47
C PHE A 350 26.68 -4.21 -8.82
N ILE A 351 26.55 -4.61 -7.55
CA ILE A 351 25.30 -4.49 -6.79
C ILE A 351 24.88 -3.01 -6.65
N ARG A 352 25.83 -2.11 -6.40
CA ARG A 352 25.59 -0.67 -6.28
C ARG A 352 25.10 -0.06 -7.60
N TYR A 353 25.76 -0.35 -8.71
CA TYR A 353 25.39 0.18 -10.03
C TYR A 353 24.07 -0.40 -10.53
N GLU A 354 23.86 -1.71 -10.36
CA GLU A 354 22.61 -2.37 -10.71
C GLU A 354 21.44 -1.74 -9.94
N ARG A 355 21.57 -1.58 -8.62
CA ARG A 355 20.51 -0.97 -7.80
C ARG A 355 20.26 0.50 -8.15
N PHE A 356 21.30 1.27 -8.46
CA PHE A 356 21.15 2.66 -8.91
C PHE A 356 20.38 2.75 -10.23
N ILE A 357 20.67 1.85 -11.18
CA ILE A 357 19.99 1.76 -12.47
C ILE A 357 18.53 1.34 -12.25
N ASP A 358 18.30 0.31 -11.44
CA ASP A 358 16.98 -0.20 -11.11
C ASP A 358 16.04 0.87 -10.55
N LEU A 359 16.49 1.54 -9.49
CA LEU A 359 15.74 2.63 -8.89
C LEU A 359 15.54 3.79 -9.87
N THR A 360 16.50 4.06 -10.76
CA THR A 360 16.35 5.13 -11.74
C THR A 360 15.32 4.78 -12.82
N GLU A 361 15.29 3.54 -13.30
CA GLU A 361 14.31 3.06 -14.27
C GLU A 361 12.91 3.06 -13.70
N ARG A 362 12.73 2.49 -12.50
CA ARG A 362 11.45 2.50 -11.79
C ARG A 362 11.01 3.92 -11.46
N MET A 363 11.94 4.82 -11.13
CA MET A 363 11.62 6.22 -10.90
C MET A 363 11.10 6.90 -12.16
N ILE A 364 11.66 6.62 -13.34
CA ILE A 364 11.10 7.09 -14.63
C ILE A 364 9.71 6.46 -14.87
N GLY A 365 9.50 5.20 -14.47
CA GLY A 365 8.19 4.53 -14.51
C GLY A 365 7.15 5.13 -13.55
N LEU A 366 7.58 6.00 -12.64
CA LEU A 366 6.84 6.54 -11.50
C LEU A 366 6.48 5.47 -10.45
N GLU A 367 7.29 4.41 -10.35
CA GLU A 367 7.06 3.17 -9.58
C GLU A 367 7.88 3.04 -8.29
N VAL A 368 8.61 4.09 -7.92
CA VAL A 368 9.38 4.11 -6.67
C VAL A 368 8.60 4.83 -5.60
N ASN A 369 8.82 4.37 -4.39
CA ASN A 369 8.20 4.96 -3.23
C ASN A 369 9.11 5.96 -2.50
N SER A 370 8.60 6.57 -1.43
CA SER A 370 9.32 7.61 -0.68
C SER A 370 10.68 7.13 -0.15
N ARG A 371 10.76 5.88 0.30
CA ARG A 371 11.99 5.29 0.86
C ARG A 371 13.01 4.94 -0.22
N GLU A 372 12.55 4.39 -1.33
CA GLU A 372 13.36 4.06 -2.50
C GLU A 372 13.94 5.32 -3.15
N ILE A 373 13.21 6.45 -3.10
CA ILE A 373 13.74 7.75 -3.49
C ILE A 373 14.90 8.18 -2.58
N GLU A 374 14.78 7.99 -1.26
CA GLU A 374 15.87 8.27 -0.33
C GLU A 374 17.09 7.37 -0.60
N GLU A 375 16.87 6.07 -0.79
CA GLU A 375 17.91 5.11 -1.16
C GLU A 375 18.63 5.54 -2.46
N ARG A 376 17.85 5.87 -3.50
CA ARG A 376 18.38 6.36 -4.78
C ARG A 376 19.20 7.63 -4.59
N ASN A 377 18.71 8.59 -3.81
CA ASN A 377 19.41 9.85 -3.54
C ASN A 377 20.74 9.60 -2.80
N ASN A 378 20.78 8.62 -1.90
CA ASN A 378 22.02 8.20 -1.24
C ASN A 378 23.00 7.55 -2.21
N LEU A 379 22.55 6.67 -3.11
CA LEU A 379 23.37 6.09 -4.18
C LEU A 379 23.91 7.16 -5.14
N LYS A 380 23.09 8.16 -5.47
CA LYS A 380 23.45 9.27 -6.37
C LYS A 380 24.64 10.10 -5.86
N LYS A 381 24.92 10.09 -4.54
CA LYS A 381 26.12 10.75 -3.96
C LYS A 381 27.42 10.13 -4.46
N PHE A 382 27.40 8.85 -4.85
CA PHE A 382 28.56 8.09 -5.30
C PHE A 382 28.46 7.65 -6.76
N THR A 383 27.29 7.81 -7.39
CA THR A 383 27.01 7.28 -8.72
C THR A 383 26.20 8.26 -9.57
N THR A 384 26.61 8.42 -10.82
CA THR A 384 25.90 9.14 -11.88
C THR A 384 25.58 8.23 -13.05
N LEU A 385 24.63 8.62 -13.91
CA LEU A 385 24.33 7.92 -15.16
C LEU A 385 25.58 7.73 -16.03
N ARG A 386 26.42 8.76 -16.11
CA ARG A 386 27.70 8.70 -16.84
C ARG A 386 28.68 7.72 -16.22
N SER A 387 28.83 7.73 -14.89
CA SER A 387 29.70 6.76 -14.21
C SER A 387 29.19 5.33 -14.34
N ALA A 388 27.86 5.13 -14.34
CA ALA A 388 27.24 3.83 -14.54
C ALA A 388 27.49 3.31 -15.96
N ALA A 389 27.24 4.13 -16.99
CA ALA A 389 27.55 3.78 -18.37
C ALA A 389 29.05 3.48 -18.57
N GLY A 390 29.93 4.30 -18.00
CA GLY A 390 31.38 4.08 -18.03
C GLY A 390 31.81 2.79 -17.35
N TRP A 391 31.24 2.48 -16.19
CA TRP A 391 31.50 1.25 -15.46
C TRP A 391 31.01 0.02 -16.22
N ILE A 392 29.79 0.06 -16.78
CA ILE A 392 29.24 -1.01 -17.62
C ILE A 392 30.16 -1.26 -18.83
N ASN A 393 30.51 -0.21 -19.58
CA ASN A 393 31.33 -0.36 -20.79
C ASN A 393 32.72 -0.90 -20.50
N ARG A 394 33.36 -0.46 -19.41
CA ARG A 394 34.64 -1.01 -18.97
C ARG A 394 34.53 -2.52 -18.74
N ASN A 395 33.54 -2.94 -17.97
CA ASN A 395 33.35 -4.35 -17.63
C ASN A 395 32.90 -5.20 -18.83
N LEU A 396 32.17 -4.63 -19.80
CA LEU A 396 31.89 -5.30 -21.08
C LEU A 396 33.18 -5.58 -21.85
N ILE A 397 34.07 -4.59 -21.97
CA ILE A 397 35.35 -4.73 -22.67
C ILE A 397 36.23 -5.79 -21.98
N GLU A 398 36.40 -5.68 -20.66
CA GLU A 398 37.19 -6.63 -19.86
C GLU A 398 36.62 -8.06 -19.91
N SER A 399 35.30 -8.19 -20.08
CA SER A 399 34.61 -9.47 -20.22
C SER A 399 34.58 -10.03 -21.65
N GLY A 400 35.14 -9.32 -22.64
CA GLY A 400 35.15 -9.73 -24.05
C GLY A 400 33.85 -9.47 -24.82
N PHE A 401 32.96 -8.62 -24.29
CA PHE A 401 31.68 -8.22 -24.89
C PHE A 401 31.70 -6.80 -25.49
N GLY A 402 32.87 -6.26 -25.83
CA GLY A 402 33.00 -4.94 -26.45
C GLY A 402 32.28 -4.83 -27.81
N GLY A 403 31.99 -3.60 -28.25
CA GLY A 403 31.30 -3.32 -29.52
C GLY A 403 29.80 -3.07 -29.35
N ASP A 404 28.96 -3.88 -30.01
CA ASP A 404 27.50 -3.71 -30.15
C ASP A 404 26.70 -3.68 -28.83
N SER A 405 27.34 -3.98 -27.70
CA SER A 405 26.72 -3.95 -26.37
C SER A 405 26.99 -2.65 -25.60
N ALA A 406 27.70 -1.69 -26.22
CA ALA A 406 28.07 -0.44 -25.58
C ALA A 406 26.84 0.35 -25.12
N VAL A 407 26.85 0.74 -23.85
CA VAL A 407 25.84 1.62 -23.26
C VAL A 407 26.34 3.05 -23.39
N LEU A 408 25.78 3.80 -24.33
CA LEU A 408 26.10 5.21 -24.53
C LEU A 408 25.13 6.08 -23.72
N VAL A 409 25.62 7.18 -23.14
CA VAL A 409 24.78 8.15 -22.46
C VAL A 409 23.72 8.66 -23.43
N ASN A 410 22.44 8.46 -23.09
CA ASN A 410 21.30 8.88 -23.88
C ASN A 410 20.70 10.20 -23.32
N PRO A 411 20.71 11.32 -24.07
CA PRO A 411 20.16 12.59 -23.60
C PRO A 411 18.65 12.60 -23.32
N GLU A 412 17.88 11.75 -23.98
CA GLU A 412 16.45 11.55 -23.68
C GLU A 412 16.27 10.85 -22.34
N PHE A 413 17.08 9.84 -22.06
CA PHE A 413 17.09 9.18 -20.76
C PHE A 413 17.48 10.15 -19.63
N GLU A 414 18.53 10.96 -19.81
CA GLU A 414 18.92 11.98 -18.83
C GLU A 414 17.78 13.00 -18.59
N ARG A 415 17.09 13.44 -19.65
CA ARG A 415 15.92 14.33 -19.53
C ARG A 415 14.75 13.68 -18.79
N ALA A 416 14.48 12.41 -19.04
CA ALA A 416 13.43 11.67 -18.34
C ALA A 416 13.76 11.50 -16.85
N VAL A 417 15.01 11.14 -16.53
CA VAL A 417 15.50 11.11 -15.14
C VAL A 417 15.32 12.47 -14.46
N ALA A 418 15.66 13.58 -15.13
CA ALA A 418 15.49 14.91 -14.57
C ALA A 418 14.02 15.31 -14.35
N ASN A 419 13.10 14.90 -15.24
CA ASN A 419 11.67 15.13 -15.04
C ASN A 419 11.13 14.32 -13.86
N ALA A 420 11.52 13.05 -13.77
CA ALA A 420 11.14 12.18 -12.66
C ALA A 420 11.69 12.71 -11.32
N GLU A 421 12.96 13.14 -11.28
CA GLU A 421 13.54 13.79 -10.08
C GLU A 421 12.72 15.00 -9.63
N LYS A 422 12.33 15.86 -10.58
CA LYS A 422 11.48 17.01 -10.28
C LYS A 422 10.11 16.58 -9.77
N PHE A 423 9.51 15.54 -10.33
CA PHE A 423 8.23 15.01 -9.84
C PHE A 423 8.32 14.61 -8.37
N TYR A 424 9.30 13.79 -8.00
CA TYR A 424 9.47 13.33 -6.63
C TYR A 424 9.87 14.44 -5.65
N GLN A 425 10.67 15.42 -6.09
CA GLN A 425 10.94 16.62 -5.30
C GLN A 425 9.68 17.45 -5.06
N THR A 426 8.83 17.63 -6.08
CA THR A 426 7.54 18.31 -5.94
C THR A 426 6.61 17.55 -4.99
N ALA A 427 6.57 16.22 -5.07
CA ALA A 427 5.80 15.38 -4.15
C ALA A 427 6.25 15.57 -2.68
N GLN A 428 7.56 15.65 -2.43
CA GLN A 428 8.08 15.94 -1.09
C GLN A 428 7.71 17.36 -0.60
N SER A 429 7.73 18.34 -1.51
CA SER A 429 7.29 19.71 -1.20
C SER A 429 5.79 19.76 -0.87
N ARG A 430 4.94 19.02 -1.60
CA ARG A 430 3.50 18.87 -1.30
C ARG A 430 3.29 18.34 0.11
N GLU A 431 3.95 17.24 0.48
CA GLU A 431 3.85 16.65 1.82
C GLU A 431 4.29 17.61 2.93
N ASN A 432 5.37 18.39 2.72
CA ASN A 432 5.80 19.40 3.69
C ASN A 432 4.73 20.50 3.86
N PHE A 433 4.11 20.93 2.76
CA PHE A 433 3.01 21.89 2.79
C PHE A 433 1.79 21.33 3.53
N CYS A 434 1.38 20.09 3.21
CA CYS A 434 0.31 19.37 3.89
C CYS A 434 0.56 19.28 5.39
N MET A 435 1.79 18.94 5.82
CA MET A 435 2.14 18.87 7.25
C MET A 435 2.02 20.24 7.93
N ASN A 436 2.47 21.31 7.28
CA ASN A 436 2.30 22.67 7.81
C ASN A 436 0.82 23.05 7.94
N ARG A 437 -0.03 22.64 6.98
CA ARG A 437 -1.49 22.83 7.05
C ARG A 437 -2.10 22.03 8.21
N ILE A 438 -1.79 20.74 8.32
CA ILE A 438 -2.24 19.88 9.44
C ILE A 438 -1.90 20.52 10.79
N ARG A 439 -0.68 21.07 10.95
CA ARG A 439 -0.27 21.74 12.19
C ARG A 439 -1.17 22.93 12.54
N ASN A 440 -1.60 23.69 11.54
CA ASN A 440 -2.44 24.88 11.71
C ASN A 440 -3.92 24.51 11.94
N GLU A 441 -4.38 23.41 11.35
CA GLU A 441 -5.74 22.91 11.51
C GLU A 441 -5.97 22.22 12.86
N LEU A 442 -4.94 21.59 13.42
CA LEU A 442 -4.98 21.01 14.75
C LEU A 442 -4.75 22.09 15.83
N GLY A 443 -5.85 22.63 16.34
CA GLY A 443 -5.90 23.68 17.36
C GLY A 443 -6.54 23.22 18.69
N PRO A 444 -6.69 24.13 19.66
CA PRO A 444 -7.31 23.82 20.97
C PRO A 444 -8.75 23.31 20.85
N ASP A 445 -9.49 23.78 19.84
CA ASP A 445 -10.89 23.43 19.61
C ASP A 445 -11.08 22.21 18.71
N SER A 446 -10.01 21.73 18.06
CA SER A 446 -10.00 20.56 17.17
C SER A 446 -8.63 19.91 17.23
N ASN A 447 -8.41 19.06 18.23
CA ASN A 447 -7.15 18.33 18.41
C ASN A 447 -7.16 16.95 17.74
N GLN A 448 -8.27 16.56 17.11
CA GLN A 448 -8.41 15.28 16.43
C GLN A 448 -9.12 15.41 15.08
N ALA A 449 -8.51 14.91 14.01
CA ALA A 449 -9.07 14.95 12.65
C ALA A 449 -8.81 13.65 11.88
N PHE A 450 -9.62 13.40 10.86
CA PHE A 450 -9.28 12.44 9.80
C PHE A 450 -8.29 13.08 8.83
N LEU A 451 -7.36 12.27 8.32
CA LEU A 451 -6.50 12.63 7.19
C LEU A 451 -6.66 11.58 6.11
N VAL A 452 -7.19 11.96 4.95
CA VAL A 452 -7.31 11.09 3.78
C VAL A 452 -6.23 11.45 2.79
N ILE A 453 -5.30 10.52 2.53
CA ILE A 453 -4.14 10.73 1.68
C ILE A 453 -3.81 9.48 0.87
N GLY A 454 -3.31 9.64 -0.33
CA GLY A 454 -2.85 8.58 -1.21
C GLY A 454 -1.74 7.75 -0.57
N GLY A 455 -1.74 6.44 -0.86
CA GLY A 455 -0.80 5.48 -0.27
C GLY A 455 0.69 5.87 -0.44
N TYR A 456 1.06 6.50 -1.55
CA TYR A 456 2.42 7.00 -1.80
C TYR A 456 2.92 7.99 -0.74
N HIS A 457 2.03 8.84 -0.23
CA HIS A 457 2.37 9.91 0.71
C HIS A 457 2.33 9.46 2.18
N ALA A 458 1.70 8.32 2.47
CA ALA A 458 1.39 7.87 3.83
C ALA A 458 2.64 7.68 4.70
N ASP A 459 3.69 7.05 4.19
CA ASP A 459 4.90 6.73 4.96
C ASP A 459 5.69 7.96 5.39
N ARG A 460 5.91 8.90 4.47
CA ARG A 460 6.57 10.17 4.78
C ARG A 460 5.70 11.01 5.72
N MET A 461 4.37 11.01 5.53
CA MET A 461 3.45 11.71 6.42
C MET A 461 3.47 11.15 7.85
N LYS A 462 3.47 9.83 8.03
CA LYS A 462 3.65 9.17 9.34
C LYS A 462 4.95 9.60 10.02
N SER A 463 6.03 9.72 9.25
CA SER A 463 7.33 10.17 9.76
C SER A 463 7.33 11.63 10.17
N LEU A 464 6.70 12.51 9.36
CA LEU A 464 6.53 13.93 9.67
C LEU A 464 5.67 14.15 10.91
N MET A 465 4.52 13.47 11.02
CA MET A 465 3.65 13.55 12.20
C MET A 465 4.39 13.12 13.48
N LYS A 466 5.16 12.03 13.43
CA LYS A 466 5.99 11.59 14.55
C LYS A 466 7.03 12.65 14.96
N ALA A 467 7.69 13.29 13.99
CA ALA A 467 8.66 14.35 14.25
C ALA A 467 8.02 15.60 14.87
N GLU A 468 6.76 15.89 14.50
CA GLU A 468 5.95 16.99 15.05
C GLU A 468 5.25 16.64 16.37
N GLY A 469 5.48 15.44 16.90
CA GLY A 469 4.87 14.96 18.13
C GLY A 469 3.36 14.68 18.02
N ILE A 470 2.83 14.49 16.82
CA ILE A 470 1.41 14.19 16.59
C ILE A 470 1.19 12.68 16.65
N SER A 471 0.23 12.26 17.47
CA SER A 471 -0.20 10.85 17.53
C SER A 471 -1.00 10.50 16.29
N TYR A 472 -0.84 9.28 15.76
CA TYR A 472 -1.63 8.82 14.63
C TYR A 472 -2.10 7.37 14.73
N LEU A 473 -3.26 7.11 14.14
CA LEU A 473 -3.80 5.79 13.83
C LEU A 473 -3.91 5.68 12.31
N SER A 474 -3.07 4.84 11.70
CA SER A 474 -3.11 4.57 10.24
C SER A 474 -4.06 3.40 9.96
N LEU A 475 -5.04 3.65 9.12
CA LEU A 475 -6.03 2.70 8.64
C LEU A 475 -5.84 2.49 7.14
N GLN A 476 -5.91 1.23 6.73
CA GLN A 476 -5.89 0.85 5.33
C GLN A 476 -7.24 0.23 4.96
N PRO A 477 -7.98 0.79 3.98
CA PRO A 477 -9.24 0.22 3.55
C PRO A 477 -9.01 -1.11 2.85
N ASN A 478 -10.00 -1.99 2.92
CA ASN A 478 -10.00 -3.18 2.09
C ASN A 478 -10.23 -2.80 0.62
N ILE A 479 -9.50 -3.44 -0.28
CA ILE A 479 -9.63 -3.22 -1.72
C ILE A 479 -10.04 -4.54 -2.35
N ARG A 480 -11.19 -4.57 -3.02
CA ARG A 480 -11.77 -5.79 -3.61
C ARG A 480 -11.44 -5.96 -5.09
N HIS A 481 -11.07 -4.87 -5.75
CA HIS A 481 -10.78 -4.82 -7.19
C HIS A 481 -9.53 -3.98 -7.44
N GLU A 482 -8.78 -4.29 -8.49
CA GLU A 482 -7.68 -3.44 -8.93
C GLU A 482 -8.18 -2.05 -9.33
N THR A 483 -7.35 -1.04 -9.12
CA THR A 483 -7.61 0.31 -9.60
C THR A 483 -7.44 0.37 -11.11
N ASP A 484 -8.39 0.99 -11.80
CA ASP A 484 -8.29 1.22 -13.25
C ASP A 484 -7.30 2.36 -13.53
N ASN A 485 -6.07 1.97 -13.90
CA ASN A 485 -5.01 2.91 -14.24
C ASN A 485 -5.36 3.85 -15.40
N GLY A 486 -6.20 3.40 -16.35
CA GLY A 486 -6.65 4.21 -17.48
C GLY A 486 -7.58 5.33 -17.03
N GLN A 487 -8.51 5.03 -16.12
CA GLN A 487 -9.37 6.05 -15.50
C GLN A 487 -8.58 7.06 -14.68
N TYR A 488 -7.60 6.59 -13.89
CA TYR A 488 -6.73 7.47 -13.11
C TYR A 488 -5.94 8.45 -14.00
N ILE A 489 -5.31 7.95 -15.08
CA ILE A 489 -4.58 8.80 -16.01
C ILE A 489 -5.53 9.78 -16.72
N SER A 490 -6.72 9.33 -17.13
CA SER A 490 -7.71 10.19 -17.79
C SER A 490 -8.19 11.32 -16.88
N ALA A 491 -8.35 11.05 -15.57
CA ALA A 491 -8.68 12.07 -14.59
C ALA A 491 -7.57 13.13 -14.46
N LEU A 492 -6.30 12.70 -14.36
CA LEU A 492 -5.15 13.62 -14.32
C LEU A 492 -5.02 14.45 -15.61
N GLU A 493 -5.27 13.86 -16.78
CA GLU A 493 -5.26 14.59 -18.05
C GLU A 493 -6.39 15.63 -18.13
N SER A 494 -7.57 15.33 -17.58
CA SER A 494 -8.67 16.28 -17.47
C SER A 494 -8.29 17.47 -16.58
N GLN A 495 -7.69 17.20 -15.41
CA GLN A 495 -7.20 18.23 -14.50
C GLN A 495 -6.14 19.13 -15.15
N ALA A 496 -5.17 18.54 -15.85
CA ALA A 496 -4.14 19.28 -16.57
C ALA A 496 -4.74 20.25 -17.61
N ARG A 497 -5.81 19.85 -18.31
CA ARG A 497 -6.54 20.70 -19.24
C ARG A 497 -7.23 21.87 -18.54
N ILE A 498 -7.87 21.62 -17.39
CA ILE A 498 -8.52 22.65 -16.57
C ILE A 498 -7.50 23.70 -16.11
N PHE A 499 -6.37 23.27 -15.55
CA PHE A 499 -5.31 24.19 -15.12
C PHE A 499 -4.74 25.04 -16.26
N THR A 500 -4.61 24.43 -17.45
CA THR A 500 -4.16 25.17 -18.64
C THR A 500 -5.18 26.23 -19.06
N ALA A 501 -6.48 25.91 -19.03
CA ALA A 501 -7.55 26.84 -19.37
C ALA A 501 -7.69 27.98 -18.34
N SER A 502 -7.53 27.70 -17.05
CA SER A 502 -7.68 28.70 -15.98
C SER A 502 -6.47 29.64 -15.84
N SER A 503 -5.31 29.27 -16.41
CA SER A 503 -4.07 30.05 -16.34
C SER A 503 -4.13 31.47 -16.92
N GLY A 504 -5.20 31.81 -17.66
CA GLY A 504 -5.50 33.16 -18.18
C GLY A 504 -6.43 34.02 -17.30
N SER A 505 -6.92 33.52 -16.16
CA SER A 505 -7.82 34.25 -15.24
C SER A 505 -7.11 34.64 -13.95
N GLN A 506 -7.33 35.87 -13.46
CA GLN A 506 -6.63 36.45 -12.29
C GLN A 506 -7.02 35.83 -10.94
N ASP A 507 -7.92 34.85 -10.90
CA ASP A 507 -8.46 34.31 -9.65
C ASP A 507 -8.23 32.80 -9.54
N ARG A 508 -6.97 32.40 -9.36
CA ARG A 508 -6.60 30.98 -9.16
C ARG A 508 -7.05 30.41 -7.80
N ARG A 509 -7.44 31.28 -6.85
CA ARG A 509 -7.83 30.90 -5.48
C ARG A 509 -9.32 30.53 -5.35
N SER A 510 -10.11 30.76 -6.39
CA SER A 510 -11.53 30.39 -6.45
C SER A 510 -11.82 29.10 -7.22
N LEU A 511 -10.77 28.34 -7.60
CA LEU A 511 -10.93 26.97 -8.09
C LEU A 511 -11.50 26.12 -6.94
N PRO A 512 -12.71 25.54 -7.06
CA PRO A 512 -13.28 24.72 -6.00
C PRO A 512 -12.35 23.56 -5.65
N GLY A 513 -12.00 23.43 -4.38
CA GLY A 513 -11.36 22.24 -3.82
C GLY A 513 -12.24 21.02 -4.04
N GLY A 514 -11.65 19.95 -4.58
CA GLY A 514 -12.34 18.86 -5.26
C GLY A 514 -12.01 18.85 -6.76
N LEU A 515 -10.71 18.75 -7.10
CA LEU A 515 -10.25 18.66 -8.50
C LEU A 515 -10.15 17.21 -9.01
N MET A 516 -10.30 16.20 -8.14
CA MET A 516 -10.59 14.83 -8.59
C MET A 516 -12.02 14.66 -9.09
N THR A 517 -12.92 15.52 -8.64
CA THR A 517 -14.29 15.60 -9.13
C THR A 517 -14.37 16.76 -10.12
N LEU A 518 -15.14 16.60 -11.19
CA LEU A 518 -15.39 17.68 -12.16
C LEU A 518 -16.21 18.80 -11.48
N ARG A 519 -15.61 19.58 -10.57
CA ARG A 519 -16.27 20.76 -9.97
C ARG A 519 -16.34 21.98 -10.89
N HIS A 520 -15.98 21.82 -12.15
CA HIS A 520 -16.65 22.55 -13.22
C HIS A 520 -17.57 21.57 -13.94
N SER A 521 -18.86 21.63 -13.60
CA SER A 521 -19.96 20.83 -14.16
C SER A 521 -20.17 19.42 -13.59
N VAL A 522 -20.54 19.34 -12.31
CA VAL A 522 -21.86 18.72 -12.09
C VAL A 522 -22.83 19.72 -12.72
N ASP A 523 -22.94 19.65 -14.05
CA ASP A 523 -23.97 20.35 -14.77
C ASP A 523 -25.25 19.97 -14.04
N THR A 524 -26.05 20.94 -13.62
CA THR A 524 -27.36 20.63 -13.06
C THR A 524 -28.08 19.66 -14.00
N GLU A 525 -27.81 19.75 -15.31
CA GLU A 525 -28.22 18.79 -16.32
C GLU A 525 -27.63 17.37 -16.17
N LEU A 526 -26.34 17.19 -15.83
CA LEU A 526 -25.74 15.88 -15.56
C LEU A 526 -26.29 15.28 -14.26
N PHE A 527 -26.45 16.07 -13.20
CA PHE A 527 -27.08 15.62 -11.96
C PHE A 527 -28.54 15.19 -12.20
N LEU A 528 -29.30 16.00 -12.94
CA LEU A 528 -30.67 15.69 -13.34
C LEU A 528 -30.76 14.49 -14.29
N LYS A 529 -29.78 14.29 -15.19
CA LYS A 529 -29.69 13.08 -16.04
C LYS A 529 -29.43 11.83 -15.20
N ILE A 530 -28.54 11.91 -14.21
CA ILE A 530 -28.29 10.80 -13.27
C ILE A 530 -29.55 10.50 -12.46
N ARG A 531 -30.26 11.54 -12.01
CA ARG A 531 -31.54 11.41 -11.30
C ARG A 531 -32.61 10.76 -12.18
N GLY A 532 -32.80 11.20 -13.43
CA GLY A 532 -33.74 10.60 -14.37
C GLY A 532 -33.51 9.10 -14.56
N VAL A 533 -32.24 8.71 -14.75
CA VAL A 533 -31.84 7.29 -14.86
C VAL A 533 -32.15 6.48 -13.59
N LEU A 534 -32.00 7.05 -12.40
CA LEU A 534 -32.30 6.37 -11.12
C LEU A 534 -33.80 6.35 -10.78
N THR A 535 -34.57 7.35 -11.22
CA THR A 535 -36.02 7.44 -10.99
C THR A 535 -36.87 6.83 -12.09
N GLY A 536 -36.26 6.34 -13.18
CA GLY A 536 -36.96 5.82 -14.36
C GLY A 536 -37.70 6.90 -15.16
N GLN A 537 -37.22 8.15 -15.12
CA GLN A 537 -37.76 9.30 -15.86
C GLN A 537 -36.83 9.75 -16.99
#